data_AF-U3PEL4-F1
#
_entry.id   AF-U3PEL4-F1
#
_cell.length_a   1.000
_cell.length_b   1.000
_cell.length_c   1.000
_cell.angle_alpha   90.00
_cell.angle_beta   90.00
_cell.angle_gamma   90.00
#
_symmetry.space_group_name_H-M   'P 1'
#
loop_
_entity.id
_entity.type
_entity.pdbx_description
1 polymer ?
#
loop_
_entity_poly.entity_id
_entity_poly.type
_entity_poly.pdbx_seq_one_letter_code
_entity_poly.pdbx_strand_id
1 'polypeptide(L)' 'MTALASAQKAPVALVAGLIEAPTAAFSHSVELADLAGSAHESRTRPLHWCRQAGNVLASRIGRRG' A
#
# COMPACT_ATOMS: atom_id res chain seq x y z
N MET A 1 -0.47 -6.80 13.25
CA MET A 1 0.15 -5.46 13.07
C MET A 1 -0.85 -4.32 13.23
N THR A 2 -2.03 -4.38 12.61
CA THR A 2 -3.09 -3.35 12.74
C THR A 2 -3.57 -3.13 14.18
N ALA A 3 -3.65 -4.18 15.01
CA ALA A 3 -4.11 -4.07 16.39
C ALA A 3 -3.28 -3.09 17.25
N LEU A 4 -1.94 -3.12 17.14
CA LEU A 4 -1.04 -2.22 17.87
C LEU A 4 -1.16 -0.77 17.37
N ALA A 5 -1.26 -0.58 16.05
CA ALA A 5 -1.43 0.75 15.47
C ALA A 5 -2.81 1.35 15.80
N SER A 6 -3.86 0.52 15.84
CA SER A 6 -5.20 0.91 16.26
C SER A 6 -5.22 1.39 17.71
N ALA A 7 -4.48 0.74 18.60
CA ALA A 7 -4.35 1.17 20.00
C ALA A 7 -3.70 2.56 20.11
N GLN A 8 -2.84 2.93 19.15
CA GLN A 8 -2.17 4.23 19.10
C GLN A 8 -2.84 5.23 18.15
N LYS A 9 -4.01 4.89 17.57
CA LYS A 9 -4.72 5.69 16.56
C LYS A 9 -3.84 6.10 15.36
N ALA A 10 -2.81 5.32 15.06
CA ALA A 10 -1.91 5.58 13.94
C ALA A 10 -2.53 5.04 12.64
N PRO A 11 -2.67 5.85 11.58
CA PRO A 11 -3.14 5.36 10.29
C PRO A 11 -2.15 4.35 9.70
N VAL A 12 -2.66 3.22 9.19
CA VAL A 12 -1.84 2.15 8.61
C VAL A 12 -2.19 2.00 7.14
N ALA A 13 -1.17 1.91 6.29
CA ALA A 13 -1.31 1.57 4.88
C ALA A 13 -0.82 0.13 4.61
N LEU A 14 -1.49 -0.56 3.69
CA LEU A 14 -1.10 -1.88 3.18
C LEU A 14 -0.48 -1.72 1.78
N VAL A 15 0.70 -2.32 1.58
CA VAL A 15 1.31 -2.51 0.27
C VAL A 15 1.59 -4.00 0.09
N ALA A 16 1.05 -4.59 -0.97
CA ALA A 16 1.20 -6.02 -1.24
C ALA A 16 1.33 -6.29 -2.74
N GLY A 17 1.97 -7.41 -3.10
CA GLY A 17 2.09 -7.84 -4.49
C GLY A 17 0.74 -8.15 -5.15
N LEU A 18 -0.15 -8.78 -4.37
CA LEU A 18 -1.52 -9.18 -4.71
C LEU A 18 -2.37 -9.05 -3.43
N ILE A 19 -3.61 -8.58 -3.55
CA ILE A 19 -4.55 -8.47 -2.44
C ILE A 19 -5.79 -9.33 -2.74
N GLU A 20 -5.92 -10.45 -2.03
CA GLU A 20 -7.07 -11.37 -2.18
C GLU A 20 -8.04 -11.32 -0.99
N ALA A 21 -7.73 -10.49 0.02
CA ALA A 21 -8.50 -10.37 1.25
C ALA A 21 -9.00 -8.93 1.47
N PRO A 22 -10.09 -8.74 2.24
CA PRO A 22 -10.60 -7.40 2.55
C PRO A 22 -9.55 -6.51 3.24
N THR A 23 -9.44 -5.26 2.80
CA THR A 23 -8.46 -4.28 3.29
C THR A 23 -9.06 -3.17 4.15
N ALA A 24 -10.32 -3.29 4.56
CA ALA A 24 -11.05 -2.26 5.30
C ALA A 24 -10.39 -1.83 6.63
N ALA A 25 -9.54 -2.67 7.21
CA ALA A 25 -8.75 -2.36 8.41
C ALA A 25 -7.56 -1.40 8.15
N PHE A 26 -7.26 -1.08 6.89
CA PHE A 26 -6.18 -0.18 6.50
C PHE A 26 -6.74 1.13 5.97
N SER A 27 -6.13 2.25 6.35
CA SER A 27 -6.52 3.58 5.86
C SER A 27 -6.30 3.73 4.36
N HIS A 28 -5.31 3.03 3.82
CA HIS A 28 -5.02 2.97 2.39
C HIS A 28 -4.48 1.58 2.03
N SER A 29 -4.82 1.08 0.84
CA SER A 29 -4.20 -0.10 0.24
C SER A 29 -3.65 0.22 -1.15
N VAL A 30 -2.54 -0.42 -1.50
CA VAL A 30 -1.93 -0.38 -2.84
C VAL A 30 -1.52 -1.80 -3.21
N GLU A 31 -2.06 -2.30 -4.33
CA GLU A 31 -1.60 -3.52 -4.96
C GLU A 31 -0.52 -3.20 -5.99
N LEU A 32 0.62 -3.88 -5.91
CA LEU A 32 1.74 -3.62 -6.82
C LEU A 32 1.45 -4.10 -8.24
N ALA A 33 0.66 -5.16 -8.41
CA ALA A 33 0.26 -5.63 -9.74
C ALA A 33 -0.58 -4.60 -10.49
N ASP A 34 -1.53 -3.94 -9.80
CA ASP A 34 -2.31 -2.83 -10.36
C ASP A 34 -1.42 -1.65 -10.76
N LEU A 35 -0.50 -1.26 -9.88
CA LEU A 35 0.40 -0.14 -10.12
C LEU A 35 1.38 -0.42 -11.28
N ALA A 36 1.83 -1.66 -11.40
CA ALA A 36 2.74 -2.12 -12.44
C ALA A 36 2.03 -2.46 -13.77
N GLY A 37 0.70 -2.47 -13.79
CA GLY A 37 -0.11 -2.96 -14.90
C GLY A 37 -0.10 -4.48 -15.10
N SER A 38 0.72 -5.24 -14.34
CA SER A 38 0.66 -6.70 -14.29
C SER A 38 1.41 -7.27 -13.07
N ALA A 39 1.00 -8.47 -12.65
CA ALA A 39 1.71 -9.22 -11.61
C ALA A 39 3.13 -9.63 -12.02
N HIS A 40 3.39 -9.79 -13.32
CA HIS A 40 4.72 -10.12 -13.85
C HIS A 40 5.68 -8.93 -13.73
N GLU A 41 5.24 -7.73 -14.12
CA GLU A 41 6.05 -6.51 -14.04
C GLU A 41 6.33 -6.12 -12.58
N SER A 42 5.34 -6.28 -11.70
CA SER A 42 5.48 -6.12 -10.25
C SER A 42 6.60 -7.00 -9.66
N ARG A 43 6.69 -8.26 -10.10
CA ARG A 43 7.72 -9.23 -9.67
C ARG A 43 9.09 -9.02 -10.32
N THR A 44 9.15 -8.49 -11.54
CA THR A 44 10.41 -8.22 -12.23
C THR A 44 11.16 -7.05 -11.58
N ARG A 45 10.42 -6.07 -11.03
CA ARG A 45 11.01 -4.85 -10.45
C ARG A 45 10.41 -4.51 -9.06
N PRO A 46 10.51 -5.40 -8.06
CA PRO A 46 9.77 -5.27 -6.82
C PRO A 46 10.15 -4.00 -6.02
N LEU A 47 11.45 -3.68 -5.93
CA LEU A 47 11.90 -2.48 -5.23
C LEU A 47 11.47 -1.18 -5.91
N HIS A 48 11.40 -1.18 -7.25
CA HIS A 48 10.91 -0.03 -8.01
C HIS A 48 9.43 0.23 -7.69
N TRP A 49 8.61 -0.81 -7.73
CA TRP A 49 7.18 -0.70 -7.47
C TRP A 49 6.85 -0.42 -6.01
N CYS A 50 7.64 -0.93 -5.05
CA CYS A 50 7.53 -0.51 -3.65
C CYS A 50 7.80 1.00 -3.47
N ARG A 51 8.80 1.55 -4.14
CA ARG A 51 9.08 3.00 -4.09
C ARG A 51 7.95 3.82 -4.70
N GLN A 52 7.41 3.37 -5.84
CA GLN A 52 6.25 4.02 -6.46
C GLN A 52 5.01 3.95 -5.57
N ALA A 53 4.74 2.82 -4.93
CA ALA A 53 3.67 2.70 -3.95
C ALA A 53 3.86 3.68 -2.77
N GLY A 54 5.10 3.86 -2.29
CA GLY A 54 5.44 4.87 -1.29
C GLY A 54 5.12 6.30 -1.74
N ASN A 55 5.47 6.67 -2.98
CA ASN A 55 5.14 7.99 -3.54
C ASN A 55 3.62 8.19 -3.65
N VAL A 56 2.88 7.17 -4.10
CA VAL A 56 1.41 7.20 -4.15
C VAL A 56 0.84 7.41 -2.75
N LEU A 57 1.32 6.67 -1.74
CA LEU A 57 0.88 6.83 -0.36
C LEU A 57 1.20 8.22 0.20
N ALA A 58 2.40 8.74 -0.01
CA ALA A 58 2.78 10.08 0.42
C ALA A 58 1.85 11.15 -0.17
N SER A 59 1.48 11.02 -1.46
CA SER A 59 0.54 11.93 -2.10
C SER A 59 -0.89 11.86 -1.54
N ARG A 60 -1.31 10.68 -1.05
CA ARG A 60 -2.64 10.47 -0.44
C ARG A 60 -2.68 10.98 1.00
N ILE A 61 -1.58 10.82 1.74
CA ILE A 61 -1.46 11.25 3.13
C ILE A 61 -1.25 12.77 3.21
N GLY A 62 -0.39 13.34 2.36
CA GLY A 62 -0.06 14.77 2.37
C GLY A 62 -1.19 15.70 1.94
N ARG A 63 -2.26 15.17 1.33
CA ARG A 63 -3.49 15.95 1.03
C ARG A 63 -4.44 16.10 2.21
N ARG A 64 -4.12 15.52 3.38
CA ARG A 64 -4.77 15.86 4.67
C ARG A 64 -4.09 17.09 5.27
N GLY A 65 -4.25 18.24 4.62
CA GLY A 65 -3.95 19.58 5.14
C GLY A 65 -5.24 20.37 5.26
#